data_AF-F2AY36-F1
#
_entry.id   AF-F2AY36-F1
#
_cell.length_a   1.000
_cell.length_b   1.000
_cell.length_c   1.000
_cell.angle_alpha   90.00
_cell.angle_beta   90.00
_cell.angle_gamma   90.00
#
_symmetry.space_group_name_H-M   'P 1'
#
loop_
_entity.id
_entity.type
_entity.pdbx_description
1 polymer ?
#
loop_
_entity_poly.entity_id
_entity_poly.type
_entity_poly.pdbx_seq_one_letter_code
_entity_poly.pdbx_strand_id
1 'polypeptide(L)'
;MKSLLAFFLLLCPTVILAEERPRDLKGIEAALKASPDDPMLHYGKCRALFADGKEQEAIDHASITMAKFIKAEKDLAWIGLGSIETKQHRIDVHFNMGPKERAERKDGIVRPYSFRVWEKGDNPDLVHVLDFELGYSNGKVATAAIGEMTGQGHGNYGIIDPKSDFAAVKTKVLEILTR
;
A
#
# COMPACT_ATOMS: atom_id res chain seq x y z
N MET A 1 -24.78 42.55 52.57
CA MET A 1 -23.33 42.37 52.37
C MET A 1 -22.98 40.89 52.50
N LYS A 2 -22.54 40.26 51.40
CA LYS A 2 -21.81 38.98 51.25
C LYS A 2 -21.97 38.59 49.77
N SER A 3 -21.14 39.18 48.92
CA SER A 3 -19.84 38.66 48.47
C SER A 3 -20.04 37.84 47.18
N LEU A 4 -19.65 38.52 46.12
CA LEU A 4 -19.51 38.11 44.73
C LEU A 4 -18.39 37.08 44.65
N LEU A 5 -18.62 35.91 44.05
CA LEU A 5 -17.52 35.12 43.50
C LEU A 5 -17.99 34.45 42.21
N ALA A 6 -17.86 35.19 41.12
CA ALA A 6 -17.98 34.66 39.77
C ALA A 6 -16.75 33.81 39.47
N PHE A 7 -16.95 32.49 39.38
CA PHE A 7 -15.92 31.57 38.90
C PHE A 7 -16.02 31.50 37.38
N PHE A 8 -15.37 32.42 36.69
CA PHE A 8 -15.21 32.36 35.23
C PHE A 8 -14.10 31.34 34.93
N LEU A 9 -14.49 30.08 34.77
CA LEU A 9 -13.59 29.03 34.27
C LEU A 9 -13.23 29.37 32.82
N LEU A 10 -12.01 29.86 32.63
CA LEU A 10 -11.33 29.97 31.35
C LEU A 10 -11.32 28.60 30.66
N LEU A 11 -12.23 28.41 29.71
CA LEU A 11 -12.10 27.39 28.68
C LEU A 11 -10.94 27.80 27.77
N CYS A 12 -9.71 27.38 28.09
CA CYS A 12 -8.63 27.38 27.12
C CYS A 12 -9.03 26.41 26.00
N PRO A 13 -9.22 26.87 24.75
CA PRO A 13 -9.31 25.93 23.65
C PRO A 13 -7.91 25.32 23.51
N THR A 14 -7.77 24.05 23.91
CA THR A 14 -6.61 23.26 23.49
C THR A 14 -6.72 23.13 21.98
N VAL A 15 -6.04 24.03 21.26
CA VAL A 15 -5.76 23.87 19.85
C VAL A 15 -4.82 22.67 19.78
N ILE A 16 -5.39 21.49 19.53
CA ILE A 16 -4.61 20.32 19.13
C ILE A 16 -4.06 20.68 17.75
N LEU A 17 -2.88 21.28 17.71
CA LEU A 17 -2.07 21.31 16.50
C LEU A 17 -1.80 19.83 16.17
N ALA A 18 -2.44 19.33 15.12
CA ALA A 18 -2.05 18.05 14.55
C ALA A 18 -0.58 18.20 14.16
N GLU A 19 0.32 17.55 14.91
CA GLU A 19 1.75 17.55 14.62
C GLU A 19 1.93 17.12 13.16
N GLU A 20 2.60 17.96 12.37
CA GLU A 20 2.81 17.67 10.96
C GLU A 20 3.65 16.39 10.86
N ARG A 21 3.05 15.30 10.36
CA ARG A 21 3.76 14.03 10.28
C ARG A 21 4.88 14.13 9.25
N PRO A 22 6.07 13.57 9.55
CA PRO A 22 7.17 13.58 8.61
C PRO A 22 6.78 12.84 7.33
N ARG A 23 7.21 13.38 6.19
CA ARG A 23 6.92 12.83 4.86
C ARG A 23 8.15 12.26 4.15
N ASP A 24 9.34 12.78 4.46
CA ASP A 24 10.59 12.22 3.98
C ASP A 24 11.04 11.01 4.82
N LEU A 25 11.85 10.14 4.21
CA LEU A 25 12.29 8.90 4.82
C LEU A 25 13.03 9.13 6.15
N LYS A 26 13.91 10.14 6.22
CA LYS A 26 14.72 10.42 7.42
C LYS A 26 13.85 10.87 8.59
N GLY A 27 12.90 11.76 8.35
CA GLY A 27 11.94 12.21 9.37
C GLY A 27 11.07 11.06 9.86
N ILE A 28 10.60 10.21 8.95
CA ILE A 28 9.78 9.03 9.30
C ILE A 28 10.60 8.04 10.15
N GLU A 29 11.85 7.78 9.80
CA GLU A 29 12.72 6.90 10.57
C GLU A 29 13.02 7.45 11.96
N ALA A 30 13.17 8.77 12.11
CA ALA A 30 13.30 9.40 13.42
C ALA A 30 12.02 9.22 14.25
N ALA A 31 10.84 9.44 13.66
CA ALA A 31 9.56 9.24 14.33
C ALA A 31 9.34 7.76 14.72
N LEU A 32 9.73 6.81 13.88
CA LEU A 32 9.65 5.37 14.19
C LEU A 32 10.54 4.96 15.36
N LYS A 33 11.64 5.67 15.65
CA LYS A 33 12.42 5.42 16.87
C LYS A 33 11.62 5.76 18.13
N ALA A 34 10.79 6.80 18.07
CA ALA A 34 9.92 7.18 19.18
C ALA A 34 8.63 6.35 19.25
N SER A 35 8.11 5.89 18.11
CA SER A 35 6.86 5.13 18.00
C SER A 35 7.01 3.95 17.03
N PRO A 36 7.74 2.88 17.44
CA PRO A 36 8.12 1.77 16.55
C PRO A 36 6.98 0.83 16.16
N ASP A 37 5.80 1.00 16.76
CA ASP A 37 4.61 0.20 16.48
C ASP A 37 3.52 1.01 15.76
N ASP A 38 3.74 2.29 15.44
CA ASP A 38 2.72 3.10 14.74
C ASP A 38 2.54 2.62 13.29
N PRO A 39 1.39 2.00 12.95
CA PRO A 39 1.15 1.48 11.61
C PRO A 39 1.16 2.58 10.53
N MET A 40 0.82 3.82 10.87
CA MET A 40 0.80 4.92 9.92
C MET A 40 2.21 5.44 9.60
N LEU A 41 3.15 5.36 10.54
CA LEU A 41 4.55 5.68 10.25
C LEU A 41 5.18 4.62 9.34
N HIS A 42 4.85 3.34 9.55
CA HIS A 42 5.24 2.26 8.65
C HIS A 42 4.65 2.40 7.25
N TYR A 43 3.38 2.79 7.15
CA TYR A 43 2.76 3.15 5.88
C TYR A 43 3.49 4.34 5.21
N GLY A 44 3.75 5.41 5.96
CA GLY A 44 4.53 6.54 5.47
C GLY A 44 5.90 6.12 4.94
N LYS A 45 6.60 5.21 5.65
CA LYS A 45 7.89 4.69 5.23
C LYS A 45 7.81 3.94 3.90
N CYS A 46 6.77 3.14 3.67
CA CYS A 46 6.56 2.48 2.37
C CYS A 46 6.48 3.51 1.23
N ARG A 47 5.72 4.59 1.44
CA ARG A 47 5.57 5.65 0.43
C ARG A 47 6.86 6.43 0.19
N ALA A 48 7.58 6.77 1.26
CA ALA A 48 8.85 7.48 1.16
C ALA A 48 9.90 6.64 0.43
N LEU A 49 10.01 5.34 0.74
CA LEU A 49 10.89 4.40 0.03
C LEU A 49 10.56 4.34 -1.46
N PHE A 50 9.27 4.24 -1.80
CA PHE A 50 8.84 4.20 -3.20
C PHE A 50 9.19 5.51 -3.93
N ALA A 51 8.92 6.66 -3.31
CA ALA A 51 9.25 7.98 -3.86
C ALA A 51 10.76 8.20 -4.05
N ASP A 52 11.58 7.62 -3.17
CA ASP A 52 13.05 7.62 -3.27
C ASP A 52 13.60 6.62 -4.31
N GLY A 53 12.72 5.95 -5.07
CA GLY A 53 13.09 4.95 -6.09
C GLY A 53 13.46 3.57 -5.53
N LYS A 54 13.32 3.37 -4.22
CA LYS A 54 13.58 2.10 -3.52
C LYS A 54 12.33 1.22 -3.50
N GLU A 55 11.79 0.95 -4.68
CA GLU A 55 10.48 0.32 -4.83
C GLU A 55 10.42 -1.10 -4.23
N GLN A 56 11.48 -1.90 -4.40
CA GLN A 56 11.55 -3.24 -3.78
C GLN A 56 11.54 -3.14 -2.25
N GLU A 57 12.32 -2.23 -1.66
CA GLU A 57 12.34 -2.01 -0.21
C GLU A 57 10.95 -1.56 0.29
N ALA A 58 10.21 -0.76 -0.50
CA ALA A 58 8.85 -0.35 -0.16
C ALA A 58 7.88 -1.56 -0.11
N ILE A 59 7.98 -2.47 -1.07
CA ILE A 59 7.18 -3.71 -1.11
C ILE A 59 7.52 -4.62 0.07
N ASP A 60 8.80 -4.81 0.35
CA ASP A 60 9.26 -5.63 1.49
C ASP A 60 8.77 -5.03 2.82
N HIS A 61 8.84 -3.70 2.96
CA HIS A 61 8.37 -2.99 4.15
C HIS A 61 6.85 -3.02 4.31
N ALA A 62 6.09 -3.18 3.23
CA ALA A 62 4.63 -3.26 3.28
C ALA A 62 4.15 -4.51 4.03
N SER A 63 4.90 -5.63 4.00
CA SER A 63 4.61 -6.82 4.82
C SER A 63 4.77 -6.53 6.33
N ILE A 64 5.78 -5.75 6.71
CA ILE A 64 5.96 -5.29 8.10
C ILE A 64 4.80 -4.39 8.49
N THR A 65 4.44 -3.45 7.60
CA THR A 65 3.33 -2.52 7.80
C THR A 65 2.01 -3.27 8.01
N MET A 66 1.74 -4.30 7.20
CA MET A 66 0.57 -5.16 7.37
C MET A 66 0.50 -5.78 8.76
N ALA A 67 1.61 -6.32 9.27
CA ALA A 67 1.65 -6.88 10.62
C ALA A 67 1.34 -5.82 11.71
N LYS A 68 1.79 -4.57 11.53
CA LYS A 68 1.45 -3.46 12.44
C LYS A 68 -0.03 -3.11 12.39
N PHE A 69 -0.64 -3.07 11.21
CA PHE A 69 -2.08 -2.85 11.06
C PHE A 69 -2.91 -3.97 11.69
N ILE A 70 -2.50 -5.24 11.50
CA ILE A 70 -3.15 -6.40 12.16
C ILE A 70 -3.06 -6.26 13.68
N LYS A 71 -1.87 -6.01 14.23
CA LYS A 71 -1.66 -5.84 15.68
C LYS A 71 -2.48 -4.68 16.26
N ALA A 72 -2.64 -3.60 15.49
CA ALA A 72 -3.44 -2.44 15.87
C ALA A 72 -4.95 -2.63 15.64
N GLU A 73 -5.39 -3.81 15.20
CA GLU A 73 -6.79 -4.13 14.85
C GLU A 73 -7.38 -3.13 13.84
N LYS A 74 -6.54 -2.69 12.89
CA LYS A 74 -6.92 -1.75 11.83
C LYS A 74 -7.08 -2.47 10.51
N ASP A 75 -8.33 -2.51 10.06
CA ASP A 75 -8.69 -3.03 8.76
C ASP A 75 -8.50 -1.96 7.67
N LEU A 76 -7.58 -2.28 6.77
CA LEU A 76 -7.36 -1.57 5.52
C LEU A 76 -7.36 -2.60 4.41
N ALA A 77 -8.00 -2.27 3.29
CA ALA A 77 -8.03 -3.14 2.12
C ALA A 77 -6.68 -3.15 1.38
N TRP A 78 -5.94 -2.04 1.42
CA TRP A 78 -4.66 -1.87 0.72
C TRP A 78 -3.87 -0.68 1.27
N ILE A 79 -2.58 -0.64 0.95
CA ILE A 79 -1.63 0.46 1.15
C ILE A 79 -1.24 1.00 -0.23
N GLY A 80 -1.38 2.31 -0.45
CA GLY A 80 -0.91 2.94 -1.67
C GLY A 80 0.58 3.27 -1.58
N LEU A 81 1.43 2.61 -2.36
CA LEU A 81 2.88 2.79 -2.28
C LEU A 81 3.32 4.04 -3.04
N GLY A 82 2.84 4.21 -4.26
CA GLY A 82 3.18 5.33 -5.13
C GLY A 82 2.64 5.11 -6.52
N SER A 83 3.04 5.97 -7.46
CA SER A 83 2.59 5.91 -8.85
C SER A 83 3.78 5.82 -9.79
N ILE A 84 3.62 5.05 -10.86
CA ILE A 84 4.55 4.97 -11.98
C ILE A 84 3.93 5.74 -13.15
N GLU A 85 4.71 6.62 -13.76
CA GLU A 85 4.27 7.46 -14.86
C GLU A 85 4.75 6.89 -16.20
N THR A 86 3.85 6.75 -17.16
CA THR A 86 4.18 6.44 -18.56
C THR A 86 3.68 7.55 -19.48
N LYS A 87 3.84 7.40 -20.79
CA LYS A 87 3.28 8.37 -21.75
C LYS A 87 1.75 8.38 -21.72
N GLN A 88 1.12 7.20 -21.62
CA GLN A 88 -0.34 7.03 -21.74
C GLN A 88 -1.04 6.89 -20.39
N HIS A 89 -0.35 6.39 -19.37
CA HIS A 89 -0.96 5.95 -18.12
C HIS A 89 -0.27 6.52 -16.88
N ARG A 90 -1.08 6.76 -15.85
CA ARG A 90 -0.64 6.77 -14.44
C ARG A 90 -0.94 5.41 -13.85
N ILE A 91 0.03 4.77 -13.20
CA ILE A 91 -0.14 3.43 -12.64
C ILE A 91 0.06 3.50 -11.14
N ASP A 92 -1.02 3.38 -10.37
CA ASP A 92 -0.94 3.40 -8.90
C ASP A 92 -0.61 1.98 -8.39
N VAL A 93 0.43 1.86 -7.59
CA VAL A 93 0.90 0.59 -7.04
C VAL A 93 0.38 0.43 -5.63
N HIS A 94 -0.40 -0.62 -5.40
CA HIS A 94 -1.03 -0.89 -4.12
C HIS A 94 -0.57 -2.22 -3.54
N PHE A 95 -0.08 -2.23 -2.31
CA PHE A 95 0.09 -3.46 -1.54
C PHE A 95 -1.27 -3.86 -0.95
N ASN A 96 -1.74 -5.06 -1.25
CA ASN A 96 -3.05 -5.51 -0.84
C ASN A 96 -3.01 -6.05 0.60
N MET A 97 -4.06 -5.76 1.36
CA MET A 97 -4.21 -6.14 2.76
C MET A 97 -5.61 -6.72 2.99
N GLY A 98 -6.21 -7.33 1.97
CA GLY A 98 -7.52 -7.96 2.09
C GLY A 98 -7.47 -9.16 3.06
N PRO A 99 -8.65 -9.69 3.45
CA PRO A 99 -8.71 -10.87 4.32
C PRO A 99 -7.88 -12.06 3.81
N LYS A 100 -7.79 -12.25 2.49
CA LYS A 100 -6.96 -13.29 1.87
C LYS A 100 -5.47 -13.03 2.07
N GLU A 101 -5.01 -11.80 1.84
CA GLU A 101 -3.61 -11.42 2.00
C GLU A 101 -3.13 -11.47 3.46
N ARG A 102 -4.06 -11.23 4.41
CA ARG A 102 -3.81 -11.33 5.85
C ARG A 102 -3.86 -12.76 6.40
N ALA A 103 -4.50 -13.69 5.68
CA ALA A 103 -4.68 -15.05 6.14
C ALA A 103 -3.40 -15.90 6.03
N GLU A 104 -3.39 -17.03 6.73
CA GLU A 104 -2.40 -18.08 6.51
C GLU A 104 -2.47 -18.56 5.06
N ARG A 105 -1.32 -18.65 4.40
CA ARG A 105 -1.24 -19.01 2.98
C ARG A 105 -1.03 -20.52 2.87
N LYS A 106 -2.08 -21.27 2.56
CA LYS A 106 -2.02 -22.74 2.34
C LYS A 106 -2.19 -23.09 0.88
N ASP A 107 -3.35 -22.77 0.33
CA ASP A 107 -3.72 -23.07 -1.06
C ASP A 107 -4.47 -21.88 -1.66
N GLY A 108 -4.40 -21.76 -3.00
CA GLY A 108 -5.13 -20.75 -3.77
C GLY A 108 -4.29 -19.55 -4.16
N ILE A 109 -4.95 -18.51 -4.66
CA ILE A 109 -4.29 -17.31 -5.21
C ILE A 109 -4.31 -16.20 -4.17
N VAL A 110 -3.12 -15.72 -3.83
CA VAL A 110 -2.88 -14.50 -3.06
C VAL A 110 -2.42 -13.41 -4.03
N ARG A 111 -2.86 -12.16 -3.81
CA ARG A 111 -2.49 -11.01 -4.64
C ARG A 111 -1.70 -10.02 -3.80
N PRO A 112 -0.37 -10.18 -3.62
CA PRO A 112 0.37 -9.33 -2.69
C PRO A 112 0.27 -7.84 -3.02
N TYR A 113 0.25 -7.50 -4.30
CA TYR A 113 0.08 -6.12 -4.76
C TYR A 113 -0.56 -6.06 -6.14
N SER A 114 -1.10 -4.89 -6.45
CA SER A 114 -1.85 -4.59 -7.67
C SER A 114 -1.35 -3.29 -8.31
N PHE A 115 -1.53 -3.20 -9.62
CA PHE A 115 -1.23 -2.04 -10.46
C PHE A 115 -2.55 -1.53 -11.03
N ARG A 116 -3.00 -0.38 -10.51
CA ARG A 116 -4.21 0.28 -10.98
C ARG A 116 -3.85 1.27 -12.07
N VAL A 117 -4.22 0.95 -13.29
CA VAL A 117 -3.80 1.66 -14.49
C VAL A 117 -4.89 2.62 -14.90
N TRP A 118 -4.56 3.91 -14.87
CA TRP A 118 -5.44 4.99 -15.24
C TRP A 118 -4.96 5.61 -16.55
N GLU A 119 -5.88 5.90 -17.46
CA GLU A 119 -5.58 6.74 -18.63
C GLU A 119 -5.19 8.16 -18.19
N LYS A 120 -4.30 8.80 -18.96
CA LYS A 120 -3.97 10.21 -18.79
C LYS A 120 -4.95 11.08 -19.57
N GLY A 121 -5.45 12.13 -18.93
CA GLY A 121 -6.32 13.12 -19.55
C GLY A 121 -7.10 13.91 -18.50
N ASP A 122 -8.00 14.77 -18.96
CA ASP A 122 -8.82 15.62 -18.10
C ASP A 122 -9.81 14.81 -17.23
N ASN A 123 -10.17 13.60 -17.69
CA ASN A 123 -11.00 12.66 -16.95
C ASN A 123 -10.36 11.26 -16.98
N PRO A 124 -9.46 10.93 -16.02
CA PRO A 124 -8.72 9.68 -16.03
C PRO A 124 -9.61 8.49 -15.67
N ASP A 125 -9.79 7.57 -16.62
CA ASP A 125 -10.52 6.32 -16.42
C ASP A 125 -9.59 5.19 -15.93
N LEU A 126 -10.07 4.39 -14.97
CA LEU A 126 -9.39 3.16 -14.55
C LEU A 126 -9.63 2.09 -15.61
N VAL A 127 -8.59 1.78 -16.39
CA VAL A 127 -8.69 0.82 -17.50
C VAL A 127 -8.24 -0.58 -17.14
N HIS A 128 -7.33 -0.71 -16.17
CA HIS A 128 -6.90 -2.01 -15.68
C HIS A 128 -6.67 -2.06 -14.17
N VAL A 129 -6.87 -3.25 -13.60
CA VAL A 129 -6.36 -3.63 -12.27
C VAL A 129 -5.54 -4.91 -12.44
N LEU A 130 -4.26 -4.74 -12.74
CA LEU A 130 -3.35 -5.87 -12.95
C LEU A 130 -2.81 -6.32 -11.60
N ASP A 131 -3.07 -7.57 -11.23
CA ASP A 131 -2.61 -8.17 -9.98
C ASP A 131 -1.35 -8.99 -10.20
N PHE A 132 -0.37 -8.83 -9.32
CA PHE A 132 0.66 -9.85 -9.15
C PHE A 132 0.06 -11.00 -8.36
N GLU A 133 -0.13 -12.15 -9.00
CA GLU A 133 -0.79 -13.31 -8.42
C GLU A 133 0.25 -14.37 -8.04
N LEU A 134 0.20 -14.81 -6.79
CA LEU A 134 0.97 -15.95 -6.29
C LEU A 134 0.03 -17.12 -6.04
N GLY A 135 0.23 -18.22 -6.77
CA GLY A 135 -0.46 -19.48 -6.54
C GLY A 135 0.24 -20.29 -5.45
N TYR A 136 -0.45 -20.52 -4.34
CA TYR A 136 0.02 -21.36 -3.24
C TYR A 136 -0.53 -22.79 -3.37
N SER A 137 0.31 -23.76 -3.00
CA SER A 137 -0.07 -25.14 -2.76
C SER A 137 0.70 -25.69 -1.56
N ASN A 138 -0.01 -26.28 -0.60
CA ASN A 138 0.58 -26.86 0.62
C ASN A 138 1.54 -25.89 1.35
N GLY A 139 1.16 -24.62 1.44
CA GLY A 139 1.92 -23.59 2.14
C GLY A 139 3.14 -23.05 1.38
N LYS A 140 3.33 -23.45 0.12
CA LYS A 140 4.45 -23.01 -0.72
C LYS A 140 3.95 -22.30 -1.96
N VAL A 141 4.68 -21.29 -2.41
CA VAL A 141 4.42 -20.67 -3.71
C VAL A 141 4.79 -21.68 -4.81
N ALA A 142 3.83 -22.01 -5.65
CA ALA A 142 3.98 -22.94 -6.77
C ALA A 142 4.07 -22.22 -8.12
N THR A 143 3.30 -21.13 -8.27
CA THR A 143 3.22 -20.36 -9.53
C THR A 143 3.14 -18.87 -9.25
N ALA A 144 3.47 -18.07 -10.28
CA ALA A 144 3.19 -16.65 -10.28
C ALA A 144 2.77 -16.17 -11.67
N ALA A 145 1.89 -15.17 -11.72
CA ALA A 145 1.39 -14.59 -12.96
C ALA A 145 1.00 -13.12 -12.78
N ILE A 146 0.80 -12.42 -13.90
CA ILE A 146 -0.01 -11.19 -13.93
C ILE A 146 -1.43 -11.57 -14.32
N GLY A 147 -2.38 -11.30 -13.44
CA GLY A 147 -3.80 -11.57 -13.67
C GLY A 147 -4.65 -10.30 -13.57
N GLU A 148 -5.90 -10.40 -13.99
CA GLU A 148 -6.91 -9.35 -13.78
C GLU A 148 -8.28 -9.98 -13.63
N MET A 149 -9.10 -9.41 -12.75
CA MET A 149 -10.52 -9.75 -12.66
C MET A 149 -11.36 -8.70 -13.39
N THR A 150 -12.05 -9.10 -14.46
CA THR A 150 -12.98 -8.24 -15.20
C THR A 150 -14.40 -8.81 -15.12
N GLY A 151 -15.26 -8.18 -14.31
CA GLY A 151 -16.61 -8.68 -14.06
C GLY A 151 -16.60 -10.08 -13.45
N GLN A 152 -16.98 -11.09 -14.24
CA GLN A 152 -16.96 -12.51 -13.85
C GLN A 152 -15.78 -13.30 -14.46
N GLY A 153 -14.98 -12.67 -15.32
CA GLY A 153 -13.85 -13.29 -16.00
C GLY A 153 -12.54 -13.05 -15.27
N HIS A 154 -11.65 -14.05 -15.30
CA HIS A 154 -10.26 -13.92 -14.85
C HIS A 154 -9.33 -14.00 -16.07
N GLY A 155 -8.67 -12.89 -16.37
CA GLY A 155 -7.65 -12.80 -17.42
C GLY A 155 -6.28 -13.18 -16.86
N ASN A 156 -5.51 -13.96 -17.62
CA ASN A 156 -4.10 -14.23 -17.34
C ASN A 156 -3.25 -13.60 -18.45
N TYR A 157 -2.39 -12.65 -18.07
CA TYR A 157 -1.56 -11.88 -18.98
C TYR A 157 -0.12 -12.37 -19.08
N GLY A 158 0.20 -13.46 -18.38
CA GLY A 158 1.47 -14.16 -18.50
C GLY A 158 2.02 -14.66 -17.18
N ILE A 159 2.72 -15.80 -17.27
CA ILE A 159 3.45 -16.41 -16.17
C ILE A 159 4.73 -15.59 -15.92
N ILE A 160 5.11 -15.48 -14.65
CA ILE A 160 6.38 -14.90 -14.19
C ILE A 160 7.03 -15.85 -13.17
N ASP A 161 8.34 -15.74 -12.96
CA ASP A 161 9.03 -16.53 -11.93
C ASP A 161 8.46 -16.15 -10.54
N PRO A 162 8.05 -17.13 -9.72
CA PRO A 162 7.63 -16.87 -8.34
C PRO A 162 8.63 -16.13 -7.45
N LYS A 163 9.91 -16.12 -7.83
CA LYS A 163 11.01 -15.42 -7.15
C LYS A 163 11.32 -14.04 -7.75
N SER A 164 10.55 -13.60 -8.75
CA SER A 164 10.73 -12.28 -9.34
C SER A 164 10.56 -11.18 -8.32
N ASP A 165 11.47 -10.22 -8.36
CA ASP A 165 11.36 -8.99 -7.60
C ASP A 165 10.35 -8.03 -8.25
N PHE A 166 10.09 -6.91 -7.59
CA PHE A 166 9.19 -5.87 -8.04
C PHE A 166 9.61 -5.29 -9.38
N ALA A 167 10.93 -5.18 -9.66
CA ALA A 167 11.40 -4.62 -10.92
C ALA A 167 11.04 -5.54 -12.11
N ALA A 168 11.20 -6.85 -11.95
CA ALA A 168 10.78 -7.83 -12.95
C ALA A 168 9.26 -7.83 -13.15
N VAL A 169 8.48 -7.79 -12.06
CA VAL A 169 7.01 -7.72 -12.10
C VAL A 169 6.53 -6.42 -12.78
N LYS A 170 7.10 -5.27 -12.39
CA LYS A 170 6.85 -3.97 -13.01
C LYS A 170 7.15 -4.00 -14.51
N THR A 171 8.29 -4.56 -14.90
CA THR A 171 8.66 -4.68 -16.32
C THR A 171 7.60 -5.47 -17.08
N LYS A 172 7.13 -6.58 -16.52
CA LYS A 172 6.08 -7.38 -17.15
C LYS A 172 4.75 -6.64 -17.31
N VAL A 173 4.36 -5.89 -16.29
CA VAL A 173 3.17 -5.03 -16.34
C VAL A 173 3.30 -3.97 -17.44
N LEU A 174 4.45 -3.31 -17.53
CA LEU A 174 4.68 -2.32 -18.58
C LEU A 174 4.68 -2.94 -19.98
N GLU A 175 5.23 -4.15 -20.17
CA GLU A 175 5.12 -4.88 -21.44
C GLU A 175 3.66 -5.13 -21.83
N ILE A 176 2.81 -5.55 -20.88
CA ILE A 176 1.38 -5.81 -21.12
C ILE A 176 0.68 -4.55 -21.61
N LEU A 177 0.98 -3.39 -21.00
CA LEU A 177 0.36 -2.10 -21.35
C LEU A 177 0.88 -1.48 -22.66
N THR A 178 1.89 -2.07 -23.28
CA THR A 178 2.45 -1.61 -24.58
C THR A 178 2.01 -2.43 -25.78
N ARG A 179 1.30 -3.55 -25.55
CA ARG A 179 0.77 -4.43 -26.60
C ARG A 179 -0.55 -3.89 -27.14
#